data_AF-A0A1G2Y0U4-F1
#
_entry.id   AF-A0A1G2Y0U4-F1
#
_cell.length_a   1.000
_cell.length_b   1.000
_cell.length_c   1.000
_cell.angle_alpha   90.00
_cell.angle_beta   90.00
_cell.angle_gamma   90.00
#
_symmetry.space_group_name_H-M   'P 1'
#
loop_
_entity.id
_entity.type
_entity.pdbx_description
1 polymer ?
#
loop_
_entity_poly.entity_id
_entity_poly.type
_entity_poly.pdbx_seq_one_letter_code
_entity_poly.pdbx_strand_id
1 'polypeptide(L)'
;MDSNTPTSWYFENYVEVVGNFFPHPASGYYTGWKFNEATGLYPFEGESFIVLSTGDWPESSSYSKIWQTITVGEGETLTGVYFFGTCDYWDYNDFSYIKLIPLRDDLEHEEIIIAQESLKSVGGDYTSLGGWKRFAYTFDASEAGKYQLTIFVSDYRDNAWDSYLAVDAIKLCHNPPENGELNCDCTVNFEDFAIMVSDWLYDCNDPIFYNDPNTNCLLGTDLSGNGLVELNDLRIIAENWLLGIKEE
;
A
#
# COMPACT_ATOMS: atom_id res chain seq x y z
N MET A 1 -4.99 6.78 -15.87
CA MET A 1 -6.33 6.85 -15.26
C MET A 1 -6.08 7.05 -13.78
N ASP A 2 -6.58 8.12 -13.19
CA ASP A 2 -6.40 8.37 -11.75
C ASP A 2 -7.38 7.48 -10.98
N SER A 3 -6.87 6.35 -10.48
CA SER A 3 -7.67 5.34 -9.75
C SER A 3 -8.07 5.80 -8.34
N ASN A 4 -7.61 6.96 -7.89
CA ASN A 4 -7.91 7.48 -6.56
C ASN A 4 -9.29 8.15 -6.50
N THR A 5 -10.02 8.26 -7.62
CA THR A 5 -11.41 8.74 -7.61
C THR A 5 -12.39 7.59 -7.34
N PRO A 6 -13.14 7.59 -6.21
CA PRO A 6 -13.98 6.47 -5.78
C PRO A 6 -15.11 6.07 -6.74
N THR A 7 -15.41 6.90 -7.74
CA THR A 7 -16.60 6.75 -8.58
C THR A 7 -16.60 5.49 -9.46
N SER A 8 -15.45 4.84 -9.67
CA SER A 8 -15.34 3.59 -10.45
C SER A 8 -15.20 2.33 -9.60
N TRP A 9 -15.06 2.45 -8.28
CA TRP A 9 -14.89 1.32 -7.39
C TRP A 9 -16.24 0.77 -6.92
N TYR A 10 -16.39 -0.54 -6.98
CA TYR A 10 -17.44 -1.25 -6.26
C TYR A 10 -16.95 -1.56 -4.84
N PHE A 11 -17.85 -1.63 -3.87
CA PHE A 11 -17.51 -1.93 -2.49
C PHE A 11 -18.54 -2.79 -1.78
N GLU A 12 -18.09 -3.48 -0.73
CA GLU A 12 -18.88 -4.25 0.22
C GLU A 12 -18.43 -3.89 1.65
N ASN A 13 -19.41 -3.72 2.55
CA ASN A 13 -19.25 -3.36 3.96
C ASN A 13 -18.62 -1.97 4.19
N TYR A 14 -17.65 -1.84 5.09
CA TYR A 14 -17.16 -0.54 5.59
C TYR A 14 -15.97 -0.05 4.77
N VAL A 15 -16.21 1.02 4.01
CA VAL A 15 -15.22 1.71 3.18
C VAL A 15 -15.44 3.21 3.31
N GLU A 16 -14.38 3.95 3.58
CA GLU A 16 -14.42 5.40 3.69
C GLU A 16 -13.26 6.04 2.91
N VAL A 17 -13.48 7.25 2.42
CA VAL A 17 -12.44 8.11 1.84
C VAL A 17 -12.13 9.19 2.85
N VAL A 18 -10.92 9.19 3.38
CA VAL A 18 -10.52 10.03 4.51
C VAL A 18 -9.32 10.88 4.16
N GLY A 19 -9.23 12.09 4.72
CA GLY A 19 -8.05 12.96 4.60
C GLY A 19 -6.99 12.70 5.68
N ASN A 20 -7.32 11.86 6.65
CA ASN A 20 -6.44 11.41 7.73
C ASN A 20 -7.13 10.21 8.42
N PHE A 21 -6.34 9.26 8.92
CA PHE A 21 -6.85 8.10 9.64
C PHE A 21 -6.20 7.96 11.03
N PHE A 22 -7.05 7.83 12.04
CA PHE A 22 -6.69 7.34 13.36
C PHE A 22 -7.55 6.10 13.65
N PRO A 23 -6.96 4.98 14.06
CA PRO A 23 -7.76 3.87 14.56
C PRO A 23 -8.53 4.34 15.79
N HIS A 24 -9.84 4.13 15.79
CA HIS A 24 -10.69 4.48 16.91
C HIS A 24 -11.53 3.27 17.31
N PRO A 25 -10.88 2.17 17.76
CA PRO A 25 -11.62 0.98 18.14
C PRO A 25 -12.51 1.33 19.35
N ALA A 26 -13.78 0.96 19.27
CA ALA A 26 -14.73 1.17 20.36
C ALA A 26 -14.36 0.33 21.60
N SER A 27 -13.66 -0.79 21.40
CA SER A 27 -13.29 -1.68 22.50
C SER A 27 -11.83 -2.18 22.53
N GLY A 28 -11.01 -1.87 21.52
CA GLY A 28 -9.67 -2.43 21.32
C GLY A 28 -8.51 -1.61 21.91
N TYR A 29 -7.32 -2.23 21.99
CA TYR A 29 -6.07 -1.54 22.30
C TYR A 29 -5.30 -1.23 21.01
N TYR A 30 -4.76 -0.01 20.88
CA TYR A 30 -3.88 0.38 19.77
C TYR A 30 -2.45 0.73 20.24
N THR A 31 -2.12 0.46 21.50
CA THR A 31 -0.82 0.81 22.11
C THR A 31 0.38 0.12 21.45
N GLY A 32 0.15 -0.91 20.62
CA GLY A 32 1.18 -1.61 19.86
C GLY A 32 1.24 -1.21 18.38
N TRP A 33 0.42 -0.25 17.95
CA TRP A 33 0.47 0.27 16.59
C TRP A 33 1.72 1.11 16.39
N LYS A 34 2.27 1.05 15.17
CA LYS A 34 3.60 1.56 14.86
C LYS A 34 3.58 2.90 14.12
N PHE A 35 2.45 3.59 14.06
CA PHE A 35 2.37 4.93 13.46
C PHE A 35 2.39 6.01 14.55
N ASN A 36 2.62 7.26 14.16
CA ASN A 36 2.59 8.39 15.10
C ASN A 36 1.15 8.70 15.53
N GLU A 37 0.80 8.35 16.77
CA GLU A 37 -0.53 8.58 17.37
C GLU A 37 -0.96 10.06 17.41
N ALA A 38 -0.03 11.02 17.35
CA ALA A 38 -0.38 12.44 17.35
C ALA A 38 -0.83 12.93 15.95
N THR A 39 -0.38 12.25 14.90
CA THR A 39 -0.58 12.67 13.51
C THR A 39 -1.49 11.73 12.72
N GLY A 40 -1.57 10.46 13.11
CA GLY A 40 -2.32 9.46 12.35
C GLY A 40 -1.60 9.08 11.07
N LEU A 41 -2.33 8.43 10.17
CA LEU A 41 -1.92 8.15 8.79
C LEU A 41 -2.46 9.27 7.89
N TYR A 42 -1.57 10.00 7.23
CA TYR A 42 -1.93 11.01 6.22
C TYR A 42 -1.93 10.41 4.81
N PRO A 43 -2.64 11.04 3.85
CA PRO A 43 -2.58 10.65 2.44
C PRO A 43 -1.13 10.60 1.98
N PHE A 44 -0.80 9.55 1.25
CA PHE A 44 0.48 9.42 0.56
C PHE A 44 0.51 10.34 -0.66
N GLU A 45 -0.60 10.40 -1.40
CA GLU A 45 -0.78 11.28 -2.54
C GLU A 45 -2.05 12.14 -2.37
N GLY A 46 -1.95 13.43 -2.70
CA GLY A 46 -3.11 14.32 -2.72
C GLY A 46 -3.68 14.65 -1.33
N GLU A 47 -5.01 14.70 -1.23
CA GLU A 47 -5.73 15.16 -0.02
C GLU A 47 -6.51 14.06 0.70
N SER A 48 -6.60 12.86 0.12
CA SER A 48 -7.42 11.77 0.66
C SER A 48 -7.00 10.39 0.18
N PHE A 49 -7.27 9.37 0.97
CA PHE A 49 -7.04 7.97 0.65
C PHE A 49 -8.23 7.10 1.08
N ILE A 50 -8.24 5.83 0.66
CA ILE A 50 -9.32 4.89 0.98
C ILE A 50 -8.93 4.04 2.19
N VAL A 51 -9.87 3.88 3.13
CA VAL A 51 -9.76 2.97 4.28
C VAL A 51 -10.89 1.95 4.23
N LEU A 52 -10.53 0.68 4.34
CA LEU A 52 -11.43 -0.44 4.59
C LEU A 52 -11.32 -0.81 6.07
N SER A 53 -12.43 -1.13 6.70
CA SER A 53 -12.48 -1.61 8.10
C SER A 53 -13.39 -2.82 8.22
N THR A 54 -13.10 -3.77 9.09
CA THR A 54 -14.06 -4.83 9.45
C THR A 54 -15.14 -4.34 10.43
N GLY A 55 -14.93 -3.20 11.08
CA GLY A 55 -15.86 -2.55 12.01
C GLY A 55 -15.93 -3.25 13.37
N ASP A 56 -16.38 -2.51 14.39
CA ASP A 56 -16.37 -2.98 15.79
C ASP A 56 -17.70 -3.58 16.21
N TRP A 57 -17.67 -4.45 17.22
CA TRP A 57 -18.86 -5.01 17.85
C TRP A 57 -19.77 -3.89 18.41
N PRO A 58 -21.10 -3.93 18.18
CA PRO A 58 -21.87 -5.04 17.62
C PRO A 58 -22.13 -4.96 16.11
N GLU A 59 -21.62 -3.94 15.43
CA GLU A 59 -21.84 -3.70 13.99
C GLU A 59 -20.65 -4.17 13.16
N SER A 60 -20.00 -5.27 13.55
CA SER A 60 -18.84 -5.79 12.83
C SER A 60 -19.22 -6.69 11.66
N SER A 61 -18.42 -6.60 10.60
CA SER A 61 -18.44 -7.51 9.44
C SER A 61 -17.16 -8.33 9.47
N SER A 62 -17.21 -9.61 9.10
CA SER A 62 -15.98 -10.41 9.05
C SER A 62 -15.01 -9.97 7.95
N TYR A 63 -15.41 -9.03 7.07
CA TYR A 63 -14.57 -8.47 6.02
C TYR A 63 -15.09 -7.14 5.47
N SER A 64 -14.22 -6.42 4.77
CA SER A 64 -14.57 -5.34 3.83
C SER A 64 -13.77 -5.47 2.55
N LYS A 65 -14.34 -4.97 1.44
CA LYS A 65 -13.76 -5.18 0.10
C LYS A 65 -14.07 -4.02 -0.82
N ILE A 66 -13.10 -3.62 -1.63
CA ILE A 66 -13.32 -2.83 -2.84
C ILE A 66 -12.76 -3.56 -4.06
N TRP A 67 -13.37 -3.34 -5.22
CA TRP A 67 -12.87 -3.90 -6.46
C TRP A 67 -13.23 -3.08 -7.69
N GLN A 68 -12.44 -3.23 -8.75
CA GLN A 68 -12.73 -2.70 -10.06
C GLN A 68 -12.15 -3.60 -11.16
N THR A 69 -12.64 -3.44 -12.39
CA THR A 69 -12.06 -4.13 -13.55
C THR A 69 -10.98 -3.27 -14.18
N ILE A 70 -9.79 -3.84 -14.35
CA ILE A 70 -8.67 -3.23 -15.06
C ILE A 70 -8.33 -4.04 -16.33
N THR A 71 -7.71 -3.40 -17.31
CA THR A 71 -7.11 -4.06 -18.47
C THR A 71 -5.65 -3.70 -18.49
N VAL A 72 -4.79 -4.71 -18.58
CA VAL A 72 -3.34 -4.57 -18.48
C VAL A 72 -2.66 -5.13 -19.73
N GLY A 73 -1.58 -4.48 -20.14
CA GLY A 73 -0.68 -4.88 -21.23
C GLY A 73 0.63 -5.45 -20.71
N GLU A 74 1.39 -6.07 -21.62
CA GLU A 74 2.77 -6.50 -21.36
C GLU A 74 3.64 -5.30 -20.96
N GLY A 75 4.43 -5.45 -19.89
CA GLY A 75 5.37 -4.45 -19.41
C GLY A 75 4.72 -3.30 -18.64
N GLU A 76 3.40 -3.30 -18.48
CA GLU A 76 2.73 -2.36 -17.57
C GLU A 76 2.99 -2.76 -16.11
N THR A 77 2.97 -1.79 -15.21
CA THR A 77 3.12 -2.05 -13.76
C THR A 77 1.95 -1.47 -12.99
N LEU A 78 1.32 -2.30 -12.16
CA LEU A 78 0.39 -1.84 -11.15
C LEU A 78 1.17 -1.50 -9.87
N THR A 79 1.11 -0.25 -9.43
CA THR A 79 1.81 0.27 -8.25
C THR A 79 0.84 0.96 -7.31
N GLY A 80 1.28 1.17 -6.08
CA GLY A 80 0.60 1.99 -5.09
C GLY A 80 1.16 1.75 -3.69
N VAL A 81 0.49 2.30 -2.69
CA VAL A 81 0.83 2.08 -1.29
C VAL A 81 -0.35 1.53 -0.51
N TYR A 82 -0.03 0.83 0.57
CA TYR A 82 -1.00 0.30 1.49
C TYR A 82 -0.52 0.36 2.93
N PHE A 83 -1.45 0.31 3.85
CA PHE A 83 -1.22 0.21 5.28
C PHE A 83 -2.16 -0.84 5.85
N PHE A 84 -1.67 -1.72 6.71
CA PHE A 84 -2.46 -2.70 7.43
C PHE A 84 -2.26 -2.54 8.94
N GLY A 85 -3.34 -2.61 9.70
CA GLY A 85 -3.32 -2.62 11.15
C GLY A 85 -4.52 -3.40 11.69
N THR A 86 -4.33 -4.07 12.81
CA THR A 86 -5.37 -4.88 13.47
C THR A 86 -5.39 -4.59 14.96
N CYS A 87 -6.59 -4.56 15.52
CA CYS A 87 -6.85 -4.51 16.96
C CYS A 87 -7.01 -5.90 17.57
N ASP A 88 -6.74 -6.97 16.83
CA ASP A 88 -6.90 -8.35 17.29
C ASP A 88 -5.57 -8.94 17.83
N TYR A 89 -5.63 -10.17 18.32
CA TYR A 89 -4.54 -10.93 18.92
C TYR A 89 -4.25 -12.23 18.16
N TRP A 90 -3.10 -12.83 18.46
CA TRP A 90 -2.41 -13.85 17.66
C TRP A 90 -3.25 -15.04 17.20
N ASP A 91 -4.27 -15.42 17.97
CA ASP A 91 -5.14 -16.57 17.69
C ASP A 91 -6.12 -16.34 16.54
N TYR A 92 -6.35 -15.07 16.17
CA TYR A 92 -7.37 -14.64 15.21
C TYR A 92 -6.78 -14.16 13.90
N ASN A 93 -5.44 -14.15 13.74
CA ASN A 93 -4.69 -13.98 12.48
C ASN A 93 -5.43 -13.27 11.33
N ASP A 94 -5.95 -12.08 11.61
CA ASP A 94 -6.57 -11.22 10.62
C ASP A 94 -5.60 -10.91 9.50
N PHE A 95 -6.14 -10.63 8.32
CA PHE A 95 -5.33 -10.46 7.14
C PHE A 95 -5.94 -9.52 6.12
N SER A 96 -5.07 -9.00 5.27
CA SER A 96 -5.43 -8.18 4.13
C SER A 96 -4.74 -8.66 2.88
N TYR A 97 -5.34 -8.42 1.72
CA TYR A 97 -4.66 -8.61 0.45
C TYR A 97 -5.05 -7.57 -0.60
N ILE A 98 -4.13 -7.36 -1.53
CA ILE A 98 -4.34 -6.75 -2.84
C ILE A 98 -4.06 -7.84 -3.86
N LYS A 99 -5.05 -8.20 -4.68
CA LYS A 99 -4.91 -9.29 -5.64
C LYS A 99 -5.61 -9.01 -6.97
N LEU A 100 -5.23 -9.77 -7.98
CA LEU A 100 -5.85 -9.77 -9.29
C LEU A 100 -6.52 -11.11 -9.54
N ILE A 101 -7.79 -11.04 -9.94
CA ILE A 101 -8.57 -12.20 -10.36
C ILE A 101 -8.74 -12.12 -11.88
N PRO A 102 -8.17 -13.06 -12.66
CA PRO A 102 -8.31 -13.07 -14.11
C PRO A 102 -9.80 -13.12 -14.53
N LEU A 103 -10.20 -12.24 -15.45
CA LEU A 103 -11.55 -12.22 -16.04
C LEU A 103 -11.52 -12.88 -17.41
N ARG A 104 -11.25 -14.18 -17.43
CA ARG A 104 -11.18 -15.03 -18.63
C ARG A 104 -11.97 -16.31 -18.42
N ASP A 105 -12.38 -16.92 -19.53
CA ASP A 105 -13.13 -18.18 -19.52
C ASP A 105 -12.23 -19.42 -19.36
N ASP A 106 -10.90 -19.26 -19.41
CA ASP A 106 -9.94 -20.34 -19.20
C ASP A 106 -9.61 -20.52 -17.70
N LEU A 107 -9.89 -21.72 -17.18
CA LEU A 107 -9.71 -22.07 -15.76
C LEU A 107 -8.23 -22.23 -15.34
N GLU A 108 -7.27 -21.90 -16.20
CA GLU A 108 -5.85 -22.20 -15.98
C GLU A 108 -5.07 -21.09 -15.27
N HIS A 109 -5.62 -19.87 -15.17
CA HIS A 109 -4.91 -18.76 -14.55
C HIS A 109 -5.24 -18.67 -13.05
N GLU A 110 -4.19 -18.76 -12.23
CA GLU A 110 -4.28 -18.56 -10.78
C GLU A 110 -4.47 -17.08 -10.43
N GLU A 111 -5.02 -16.81 -9.25
CA GLU A 111 -5.07 -15.46 -8.70
C GLU A 111 -3.65 -14.93 -8.45
N ILE A 112 -3.40 -13.66 -8.76
CA ILE A 112 -2.10 -13.02 -8.52
C ILE A 112 -2.20 -12.22 -7.22
N ILE A 113 -1.47 -12.63 -6.18
CA ILE A 113 -1.36 -11.88 -4.93
C ILE A 113 -0.25 -10.82 -5.07
N ILE A 114 -0.64 -9.55 -5.08
CA ILE A 114 0.30 -8.42 -5.21
C ILE A 114 0.89 -8.06 -3.85
N ALA A 115 0.01 -7.94 -2.85
CA ALA A 115 0.39 -7.63 -1.48
C ALA A 115 -0.50 -8.44 -0.54
N GLN A 116 0.09 -8.92 0.56
CA GLN A 116 -0.63 -9.60 1.62
C GLN A 116 0.03 -9.26 2.95
N GLU A 117 -0.80 -8.97 3.94
CA GLU A 117 -0.38 -8.86 5.33
C GLU A 117 -1.29 -9.69 6.22
N SER A 118 -0.77 -10.02 7.38
CA SER A 118 -1.51 -10.66 8.46
C SER A 118 -1.04 -10.12 9.79
N LEU A 119 -1.83 -10.32 10.83
CA LEU A 119 -1.43 -10.02 12.21
C LEU A 119 -0.01 -10.52 12.53
N LYS A 120 0.32 -11.73 12.07
CA LYS A 120 1.65 -12.32 12.26
C LYS A 120 2.76 -11.57 11.52
N SER A 121 2.50 -11.06 10.33
CA SER A 121 3.51 -10.34 9.54
C SER A 121 3.75 -8.93 10.08
N VAL A 122 2.73 -8.28 10.66
CA VAL A 122 2.88 -6.93 11.22
C VAL A 122 3.43 -6.89 12.64
N GLY A 123 3.55 -8.02 13.33
CA GLY A 123 4.32 -8.13 14.58
C GLY A 123 3.59 -8.65 15.80
N GLY A 124 2.39 -9.21 15.65
CA GLY A 124 1.63 -9.82 16.74
C GLY A 124 0.39 -9.02 17.14
N ASP A 125 0.06 -9.06 18.43
CA ASP A 125 -1.19 -8.51 18.94
C ASP A 125 -1.26 -6.98 18.83
N TYR A 126 -2.44 -6.44 18.49
CA TYR A 126 -2.75 -5.01 18.57
C TYR A 126 -1.71 -4.13 17.85
N THR A 127 -1.37 -4.47 16.61
CA THR A 127 -0.24 -3.85 15.91
C THR A 127 -0.58 -3.50 14.47
N SER A 128 0.35 -2.79 13.83
CA SER A 128 0.22 -2.31 12.47
C SER A 128 1.56 -2.26 11.76
N LEU A 129 1.51 -1.95 10.47
CA LEU A 129 2.65 -1.37 9.78
C LEU A 129 3.04 -0.02 10.41
N GLY A 130 4.31 0.38 10.26
CA GLY A 130 4.81 1.66 10.77
C GLY A 130 4.39 2.88 9.94
N GLY A 131 3.82 2.63 8.77
CA GLY A 131 3.42 3.65 7.80
C GLY A 131 3.03 2.99 6.49
N TRP A 132 3.00 3.78 5.43
CA TRP A 132 2.77 3.28 4.08
C TRP A 132 3.85 2.29 3.65
N LYS A 133 3.41 1.17 3.09
CA LYS A 133 4.26 0.19 2.41
C LYS A 133 3.91 0.17 0.94
N ARG A 134 4.93 0.24 0.09
CA ARG A 134 4.75 0.22 -1.37
C ARG A 134 4.56 -1.20 -1.89
N PHE A 135 3.79 -1.32 -2.97
CA PHE A 135 3.75 -2.51 -3.82
C PHE A 135 3.96 -2.12 -5.28
N ALA A 136 4.52 -3.03 -6.08
CA ALA A 136 4.64 -2.89 -7.53
C ALA A 136 4.58 -4.28 -8.18
N TYR A 137 3.82 -4.42 -9.26
CA TYR A 137 3.67 -5.67 -10.01
C TYR A 137 3.73 -5.40 -11.51
N THR A 138 4.74 -5.93 -12.20
CA THR A 138 4.92 -5.77 -13.65
C THR A 138 4.41 -7.00 -14.37
N PHE A 139 3.51 -6.79 -15.34
CA PHE A 139 2.86 -7.86 -16.10
C PHE A 139 3.77 -8.36 -17.23
N ASP A 140 3.94 -9.67 -17.33
CA ASP A 140 4.57 -10.27 -18.51
C ASP A 140 3.57 -10.44 -19.67
N ALA A 141 4.07 -10.91 -20.83
CA ALA A 141 3.25 -11.10 -22.02
C ALA A 141 2.09 -12.10 -21.84
N SER A 142 2.28 -13.12 -20.99
CA SER A 142 1.26 -14.15 -20.70
C SER A 142 0.17 -13.63 -19.76
N GLU A 143 0.49 -12.62 -18.97
CA GLU A 143 -0.40 -11.97 -18.01
C GLU A 143 -1.15 -10.76 -18.58
N ALA A 144 -0.86 -10.31 -19.80
CA ALA A 144 -1.58 -9.18 -20.41
C ALA A 144 -3.08 -9.52 -20.62
N GLY A 145 -4.03 -8.83 -19.98
CA GLY A 145 -5.44 -9.23 -19.99
C GLY A 145 -6.40 -8.35 -19.18
N LYS A 146 -7.60 -8.85 -18.92
CA LYS A 146 -8.58 -8.21 -18.03
C LYS A 146 -8.55 -8.88 -16.66
N TYR A 147 -8.56 -8.07 -15.62
CA TYR A 147 -8.55 -8.52 -14.24
C TYR A 147 -9.59 -7.79 -13.43
N GLN A 148 -10.08 -8.43 -12.37
CA GLN A 148 -10.69 -7.76 -11.24
C GLN A 148 -9.58 -7.49 -10.21
N LEU A 149 -9.21 -6.22 -10.05
CA LEU A 149 -8.36 -5.76 -8.96
C LEU A 149 -9.20 -5.73 -7.69
N THR A 150 -8.82 -6.52 -6.69
CA THR A 150 -9.53 -6.67 -5.42
C THR A 150 -8.64 -6.28 -4.26
N ILE A 151 -9.18 -5.45 -3.38
CA ILE A 151 -8.53 -4.98 -2.14
C ILE A 151 -9.45 -5.37 -0.99
N PHE A 152 -8.91 -6.06 -0.01
CA PHE A 152 -9.71 -6.80 0.97
C PHE A 152 -9.04 -6.85 2.32
N VAL A 153 -9.84 -6.71 3.37
CA VAL A 153 -9.45 -6.94 4.77
C VAL A 153 -10.47 -7.86 5.44
N SER A 154 -10.03 -8.76 6.30
CA SER A 154 -10.89 -9.72 6.98
C SER A 154 -10.37 -10.10 8.35
N ASP A 155 -11.34 -10.26 9.26
CA ASP A 155 -11.12 -10.85 10.56
C ASP A 155 -11.22 -12.37 10.44
N TYR A 156 -10.28 -13.09 11.06
CA TYR A 156 -10.26 -14.55 10.99
C TYR A 156 -10.81 -15.18 12.28
N ARG A 157 -11.91 -15.92 12.13
CA ARG A 157 -12.68 -16.68 13.15
C ARG A 157 -13.61 -15.88 14.04
N ASP A 158 -13.27 -14.66 14.39
CA ASP A 158 -14.21 -13.74 15.05
C ASP A 158 -14.31 -12.43 14.26
N ASN A 159 -15.15 -11.53 14.76
CA ASN A 159 -15.33 -10.17 14.26
C ASN A 159 -15.47 -9.24 15.47
N ALA A 160 -14.74 -9.53 16.55
CA ALA A 160 -14.85 -8.77 17.79
C ALA A 160 -14.02 -7.49 17.72
N TRP A 161 -12.97 -7.46 16.90
CA TRP A 161 -11.97 -6.41 16.84
C TRP A 161 -11.71 -5.95 15.42
N ASP A 162 -11.54 -4.63 15.25
CA ASP A 162 -11.34 -4.05 13.93
C ASP A 162 -9.98 -4.41 13.34
N SER A 163 -10.01 -4.79 12.07
CA SER A 163 -8.88 -4.76 11.17
C SER A 163 -9.09 -3.71 10.09
N TYR A 164 -8.00 -3.03 9.74
CA TYR A 164 -7.99 -1.91 8.82
C TYR A 164 -7.00 -2.16 7.69
N LEU A 165 -7.43 -1.82 6.47
CA LEU A 165 -6.57 -1.73 5.30
C LEU A 165 -6.78 -0.37 4.66
N ALA A 166 -5.75 0.46 4.65
CA ALA A 166 -5.74 1.69 3.89
C ALA A 166 -4.96 1.50 2.59
N VAL A 167 -5.39 2.17 1.52
CA VAL A 167 -4.72 2.16 0.21
C VAL A 167 -4.74 3.55 -0.39
N ASP A 168 -3.66 3.89 -1.10
CA ASP A 168 -3.51 5.18 -1.78
C ASP A 168 -2.60 5.05 -3.01
N ALA A 169 -2.61 6.07 -3.88
CA ALA A 169 -1.77 6.19 -5.07
C ALA A 169 -1.76 4.95 -5.98
N ILE A 170 -2.90 4.27 -6.12
CA ILE A 170 -2.99 3.09 -6.98
C ILE A 170 -2.95 3.55 -8.43
N LYS A 171 -1.96 3.12 -9.20
CA LYS A 171 -1.82 3.48 -10.62
C LYS A 171 -1.36 2.31 -11.46
N LEU A 172 -1.84 2.30 -12.71
CA LEU A 172 -1.34 1.41 -13.76
C LEU A 172 -0.42 2.22 -14.68
N CYS A 173 0.87 1.96 -14.59
CA CYS A 173 1.93 2.65 -15.32
C CYS A 173 2.22 1.96 -16.65
N HIS A 174 2.32 2.75 -17.72
CA HIS A 174 2.78 2.27 -19.03
C HIS A 174 4.27 2.56 -19.19
N ASN A 175 5.10 1.53 -19.28
CA ASN A 175 6.57 1.64 -19.32
C ASN A 175 7.16 2.44 -18.14
N PRO A 176 6.91 2.02 -16.90
CA PRO A 176 7.46 2.73 -15.74
C PRO A 176 8.99 2.67 -15.71
N PRO A 177 9.63 3.66 -15.08
CA PRO A 177 11.05 3.59 -14.76
C PRO A 177 11.35 2.34 -13.94
N GLU A 178 12.48 1.67 -14.21
CA GLU A 178 12.86 0.48 -13.43
C GLU A 178 13.19 0.83 -11.98
N ASN A 179 13.70 2.05 -11.73
CA ASN A 179 14.09 2.55 -10.42
C ASN A 179 13.89 4.07 -10.31
N GLY A 180 13.94 4.60 -9.09
CA GLY A 180 13.96 6.04 -8.81
C GLY A 180 12.57 6.70 -8.73
N GLU A 181 11.52 5.97 -9.08
CA GLU A 181 10.12 6.36 -8.88
C GLU A 181 9.74 6.06 -7.42
N LEU A 182 9.43 7.07 -6.62
CA LEU A 182 9.21 6.99 -5.17
C LEU A 182 7.81 7.44 -4.75
N ASN A 183 7.12 8.27 -5.54
CA ASN A 183 5.78 8.81 -5.22
C ASN A 183 4.61 8.06 -5.91
N CYS A 184 4.88 6.91 -6.54
CA CYS A 184 3.91 6.12 -7.31
C CYS A 184 3.18 6.92 -8.42
N ASP A 185 3.81 7.91 -9.05
CA ASP A 185 3.30 8.69 -10.19
C ASP A 185 3.71 8.19 -11.59
N CYS A 186 4.52 7.12 -11.65
CA CYS A 186 5.04 6.51 -12.87
C CYS A 186 6.11 7.33 -13.60
N THR A 187 6.66 8.37 -12.97
CA THR A 187 7.73 9.21 -13.53
C THR A 187 8.85 9.38 -12.52
N VAL A 188 10.07 9.66 -12.99
CA VAL A 188 11.15 10.09 -12.08
C VAL A 188 11.38 11.56 -12.29
N ASN A 189 11.01 12.36 -11.30
CA ASN A 189 11.07 13.80 -11.36
C ASN A 189 11.57 14.41 -10.03
N PHE A 190 11.38 15.72 -9.87
CA PHE A 190 11.87 16.42 -8.69
C PHE A 190 11.16 16.02 -7.39
N GLU A 191 9.92 15.56 -7.45
CA GLU A 191 9.17 15.08 -6.29
C GLU A 191 9.82 13.82 -5.72
N ASP A 192 10.23 12.86 -6.56
CA ASP A 192 10.97 11.68 -6.11
C ASP A 192 12.30 12.06 -5.47
N PHE A 193 13.04 12.98 -6.10
CA PHE A 193 14.28 13.48 -5.53
C PHE A 193 14.06 14.15 -4.17
N ALA A 194 12.98 14.91 -4.00
CA ALA A 194 12.65 15.55 -2.73
C ALA A 194 12.34 14.52 -1.63
N ILE A 195 11.63 13.44 -1.96
CA ILE A 195 11.38 12.30 -1.05
C ILE A 195 12.71 11.64 -0.64
N MET A 196 13.61 11.37 -1.59
CA MET A 196 14.92 10.78 -1.25
C MET A 196 15.75 11.71 -0.36
N VAL A 197 15.76 13.02 -0.64
CA VAL A 197 16.54 13.99 0.14
C VAL A 197 15.99 14.20 1.55
N SER A 198 14.71 13.97 1.82
CA SER A 198 14.18 14.04 3.20
C SER A 198 14.84 13.01 4.12
N ASP A 199 15.28 11.89 3.53
CA ASP A 199 15.96 10.81 4.23
C ASP A 199 17.48 10.87 4.07
N TRP A 200 18.05 11.97 3.57
CA TRP A 200 19.49 12.02 3.29
C TRP A 200 20.34 11.71 4.52
N LEU A 201 21.22 10.70 4.42
CA LEU A 201 22.03 10.11 5.48
C LEU A 201 21.25 9.38 6.58
N TYR A 202 19.98 9.09 6.36
CA TYR A 202 19.18 8.24 7.22
C TYR A 202 19.58 6.77 7.03
N ASP A 203 19.59 6.01 8.12
CA ASP A 203 19.89 4.57 8.14
C ASP A 203 18.58 3.76 8.17
N CYS A 204 18.14 3.29 7.01
CA CYS A 204 17.02 2.38 6.83
C CYS A 204 17.24 0.99 7.45
N ASN A 205 18.43 0.66 7.95
CA ASN A 205 18.63 -0.53 8.80
C ASN A 205 18.44 -0.24 10.29
N ASP A 206 18.27 1.02 10.72
CA ASP A 206 18.03 1.33 12.13
C ASP A 206 16.65 0.78 12.53
N PRO A 207 16.55 -0.20 13.45
CA PRO A 207 15.26 -0.74 13.86
C PRO A 207 14.26 0.31 14.40
N ILE A 208 14.75 1.51 14.75
CA ILE A 208 13.92 2.64 15.17
C ILE A 208 13.16 3.27 14.00
N PHE A 209 13.52 3.03 12.74
CA PHE A 209 12.86 3.69 11.60
C PHE A 209 11.36 3.42 11.54
N TYR A 210 10.90 2.26 12.03
CA TYR A 210 9.46 1.97 12.15
C TYR A 210 8.70 2.95 13.06
N ASN A 211 9.41 3.69 13.92
CA ASN A 211 8.86 4.67 14.84
C ASN A 211 9.14 6.12 14.41
N ASP A 212 9.87 6.34 13.31
CA ASP A 212 10.10 7.67 12.78
C ASP A 212 9.09 7.97 11.67
N PRO A 213 8.03 8.74 11.96
CA PRO A 213 7.01 9.07 10.96
C PRO A 213 7.55 9.97 9.82
N ASN A 214 8.79 10.46 9.92
CA ASN A 214 9.40 11.30 8.90
C ASN A 214 10.33 10.53 7.97
N THR A 215 10.56 9.23 8.20
CA THR A 215 11.36 8.42 7.29
C THR A 215 10.51 7.84 6.17
N ASN A 216 11.04 7.93 4.96
CA ASN A 216 10.50 7.33 3.75
C ASN A 216 11.21 6.00 3.40
N CYS A 217 11.95 5.39 4.33
CA CYS A 217 12.60 4.09 4.11
C CYS A 217 11.60 2.99 3.69
N LEU A 218 10.37 3.01 4.22
CA LEU A 218 9.31 2.08 3.81
C LEU A 218 8.78 2.32 2.39
N LEU A 219 9.06 3.49 1.83
CA LEU A 219 8.78 3.85 0.43
C LEU A 219 9.92 3.45 -0.52
N GLY A 220 11.09 3.09 0.04
CA GLY A 220 12.26 2.63 -0.72
C GLY A 220 13.28 3.72 -1.02
N THR A 221 13.49 4.70 -0.13
CA THR A 221 14.52 5.75 -0.32
C THR A 221 15.95 5.22 -0.34
N ASP A 222 16.25 4.11 0.34
CA ASP A 222 17.48 3.31 0.15
C ASP A 222 17.35 2.42 -1.10
N LEU A 223 17.40 3.07 -2.27
CA LEU A 223 17.30 2.44 -3.58
C LEU A 223 18.42 1.42 -3.85
N SER A 224 19.57 1.59 -3.20
CA SER A 224 20.72 0.69 -3.33
C SER A 224 20.67 -0.52 -2.39
N GLY A 225 19.77 -0.50 -1.40
CA GLY A 225 19.57 -1.56 -0.40
C GLY A 225 20.77 -1.75 0.52
N ASN A 226 21.56 -0.70 0.75
CA ASN A 226 22.79 -0.77 1.55
C ASN A 226 22.60 -0.33 3.00
N GLY A 227 21.41 0.17 3.34
CA GLY A 227 21.00 0.72 4.62
C GLY A 227 20.96 2.24 4.64
N LEU A 228 21.95 2.92 4.07
CA LEU A 228 22.07 4.37 4.17
C LEU A 228 21.58 5.05 2.90
N VAL A 229 20.68 6.02 3.05
CA VAL A 229 20.30 6.90 1.92
C VAL A 229 21.45 7.87 1.64
N GLU A 230 22.20 7.62 0.59
CA GLU A 230 23.43 8.34 0.26
C GLU A 230 23.61 8.57 -1.24
N LEU A 231 24.85 8.85 -1.66
CA LEU A 231 25.19 9.17 -3.05
C LEU A 231 24.87 8.03 -4.03
N ASN A 232 24.89 6.77 -3.58
CA ASN A 232 24.57 5.63 -4.43
C ASN A 232 23.09 5.62 -4.84
N ASP A 233 22.18 6.02 -3.95
CA ASP A 233 20.75 6.14 -4.20
C ASP A 233 20.45 7.32 -5.12
N LEU A 234 21.12 8.46 -4.88
CA LEU A 234 21.04 9.63 -5.76
C LEU A 234 21.49 9.29 -7.19
N ARG A 235 22.53 8.47 -7.35
CA ARG A 235 22.97 8.04 -8.68
C ARG A 235 21.85 7.28 -9.41
N ILE A 236 21.11 6.41 -8.70
CA ILE A 236 19.99 5.65 -9.29
C ILE A 236 18.88 6.61 -9.76
N ILE A 237 18.50 7.60 -8.95
CA ILE A 237 17.54 8.64 -9.37
C ILE A 237 18.06 9.40 -10.59
N ALA A 238 19.33 9.81 -10.58
CA ALA A 238 19.94 10.57 -11.66
C ALA A 238 20.02 9.78 -12.98
N GLU A 239 20.26 8.46 -12.93
CA GLU A 239 20.28 7.58 -14.10
C GLU A 239 18.89 7.37 -14.71
N ASN A 240 17.83 7.51 -13.91
CA ASN A 240 16.43 7.37 -14.34
C ASN A 240 15.73 8.73 -14.51
N TRP A 241 16.46 9.84 -14.39
CA TRP A 241 15.89 11.19 -14.37
C TRP A 241 15.05 11.48 -15.61
N LEU A 242 13.81 11.95 -15.40
CA LEU A 242 12.79 12.25 -16.42
C LEU A 242 12.27 11.03 -17.19
N LEU A 243 12.59 9.80 -16.80
CA LEU A 243 11.90 8.64 -17.34
C LEU A 243 10.40 8.69 -16.98
N GLY A 244 9.56 8.16 -17.86
CA GLY A 244 8.10 8.22 -17.74
C GLY A 244 7.47 9.54 -18.20
N ILE A 245 8.25 10.62 -18.31
CA ILE A 245 7.78 11.90 -18.84
C ILE A 245 7.75 11.81 -20.36
N LYS A 246 6.56 11.91 -20.96
CA LYS A 246 6.44 12.09 -22.41
C LYS A 246 6.81 13.53 -22.73
N GLU A 247 7.80 13.74 -23.59
CA GLU A 247 8.00 15.03 -24.26
C GLU A 247 6.78 15.24 -25.19
N GLU A 248 5.90 16.17 -24.82
CA GLU A 248 4.81 16.66 -25.69
C GLU A 248 5.32 17.68 -26.72
#